data_AF-A0A257PVL1-F1
#
_entry.id   AF-A0A257PVL1-F1
#
_cell.length_a   1.000
_cell.length_b   1.000
_cell.length_c   1.000
_cell.angle_alpha   90.00
_cell.angle_beta   90.00
_cell.angle_gamma   90.00
#
_symmetry.space_group_name_H-M   'P 1'
#
loop_
_entity.id
_entity.type
_entity.pdbx_description
1 polymer ?
#
loop_
_entity_poly.entity_id
_entity_poly.type
_entity_poly.pdbx_seq_one_letter_code
_entity_poly.pdbx_strand_id
1 'polypeptide(L)'
;DLAEEFGESETPVALEAKLDSALARLACHRSIRAGRRLAPAEMTALLREMEATPRAGTCSHGRPTFLKLTRAELETMFGRRGM
;
A
#
# COMPACT_ATOMS: atom_id res chain seq x y z
N ASP A 1 -20.85 16.21 -4.76
CA ASP A 1 -20.85 14.96 -5.54
C ASP A 1 -19.45 14.75 -6.14
N LEU A 2 -18.90 13.53 -6.26
CA LEU A 2 -17.60 13.33 -6.93
C LEU A 2 -17.68 13.78 -8.39
N ALA A 3 -18.85 13.64 -9.01
CA ALA A 3 -19.10 14.11 -10.37
C ALA A 3 -19.01 15.65 -10.47
N GLU A 4 -19.46 16.39 -9.46
CA GLU A 4 -19.32 17.85 -9.41
C GLU A 4 -17.85 18.27 -9.22
N GLU A 5 -17.11 17.62 -8.30
CA GLU A 5 -15.69 17.94 -8.04
C GLU A 5 -14.79 17.76 -9.29
N PHE A 6 -15.13 16.78 -10.13
CA PHE A 6 -14.45 16.52 -11.39
C PHE A 6 -14.91 17.43 -12.54
N GLY A 7 -16.19 17.80 -12.59
CA GLY A 7 -16.77 18.67 -13.63
C GLY A 7 -16.22 20.10 -13.62
N GLU A 8 -15.66 20.56 -12.50
CA GLU A 8 -15.05 21.90 -12.34
C GLU A 8 -13.58 21.96 -12.77
N SER A 9 -13.02 20.91 -13.39
CA SER A 9 -11.60 20.88 -13.74
C SER A 9 -11.33 21.56 -15.08
N GLU A 10 -10.57 22.67 -15.06
CA GLU A 10 -10.32 23.50 -16.24
C GLU A 10 -9.34 22.86 -17.26
N THR A 11 -8.56 21.86 -16.86
CA THR A 11 -7.59 21.18 -17.74
C THR A 11 -7.52 19.66 -17.49
N PRO A 12 -7.13 18.86 -18.49
CA PRO A 12 -6.95 17.41 -18.34
C PRO A 12 -5.96 17.03 -17.23
N VAL A 13 -4.85 17.76 -17.11
CA VAL A 13 -3.82 17.52 -16.08
C VAL A 13 -4.38 17.76 -14.67
N ALA A 14 -5.18 18.82 -14.51
CA ALA A 14 -5.83 19.09 -13.22
C ALA A 14 -6.85 18.00 -12.85
N LEU A 15 -7.55 17.45 -13.85
CA LEU A 15 -8.49 16.36 -13.64
C LEU A 15 -7.77 15.05 -13.25
N GLU A 16 -6.69 14.69 -13.94
CA GLU A 16 -5.87 13.52 -13.63
C GLU A 16 -5.33 13.58 -12.19
N ALA A 17 -4.78 14.72 -11.79
CA ALA A 17 -4.26 14.90 -10.43
C ALA A 17 -5.35 14.78 -9.36
N LYS A 18 -6.55 15.33 -9.61
CA LYS A 18 -7.71 15.17 -8.71
C LYS A 18 -8.14 13.70 -8.63
N LEU A 19 -8.20 13.00 -9.77
CA LEU A 19 -8.57 11.59 -9.83
C LEU A 19 -7.59 10.72 -9.04
N ASP A 20 -6.29 10.90 -9.24
CA ASP A 20 -5.26 10.18 -8.50
C ASP A 20 -5.38 10.43 -6.99
N SER A 21 -5.64 11.66 -6.58
CA SER A 21 -5.86 12.02 -5.18
C SER A 21 -7.10 11.32 -4.59
N ALA A 22 -8.19 11.26 -5.34
CA ALA A 22 -9.42 10.57 -4.93
C ALA A 22 -9.19 9.05 -4.81
N LEU A 23 -8.53 8.43 -5.79
CA LEU A 23 -8.19 7.01 -5.79
C LEU A 23 -7.24 6.65 -4.64
N ALA A 24 -6.24 7.49 -4.36
CA ALA A 24 -5.33 7.30 -3.24
C ALA A 24 -6.07 7.29 -1.90
N ARG A 25 -7.02 8.22 -1.70
CA ARG A 25 -7.88 8.25 -0.50
C ARG A 25 -8.74 6.99 -0.43
N LEU A 26 -9.41 6.61 -1.51
CA LEU A 26 -10.24 5.40 -1.56
C LEU A 26 -9.43 4.15 -1.17
N ALA A 27 -8.27 3.95 -1.79
CA ALA A 27 -7.38 2.82 -1.51
C ALA A 27 -6.94 2.77 -0.04
N CYS A 28 -6.52 3.92 0.52
CA CYS A 28 -6.14 4.01 1.93
C CYS A 28 -7.33 3.71 2.86
N HIS A 29 -8.50 4.26 2.56
CA HIS A 29 -9.67 4.07 3.41
C HIS A 29 -10.29 2.66 3.32
N ARG A 30 -10.05 1.91 2.24
CA ARG A 30 -10.57 0.54 2.06
C ARG A 30 -9.51 -0.56 2.28
N SER A 31 -8.26 -0.18 2.47
CA SER A 31 -7.17 -1.09 2.82
C SER A 31 -7.47 -1.95 4.05
N ILE A 32 -6.82 -3.11 4.11
CA ILE A 32 -6.74 -3.93 5.32
C ILE A 32 -5.99 -3.13 6.39
N ARG A 33 -6.57 -3.00 7.58
CA ARG A 33 -6.02 -2.22 8.69
C ARG A 33 -5.57 -3.10 9.84
N ALA A 34 -4.71 -2.53 10.69
CA ALA A 34 -4.32 -3.12 11.96
C ALA A 34 -5.57 -3.54 12.77
N GLY A 35 -5.49 -4.71 13.40
CA GLY A 35 -6.57 -5.29 14.20
C GLY A 35 -7.56 -6.16 13.42
N ARG A 36 -7.63 -6.08 12.08
CA ARG A 36 -8.40 -7.05 11.28
C ARG A 36 -7.67 -8.40 11.32
N ARG A 37 -8.35 -9.44 11.80
CA ARG A 37 -7.87 -10.83 11.69
C ARG A 37 -8.03 -11.30 10.25
N LEU A 38 -7.01 -11.98 9.75
CA LEU A 38 -7.03 -12.64 8.44
C LEU A 38 -6.81 -14.14 8.63
N ALA A 39 -7.49 -14.95 7.85
CA ALA A 39 -7.14 -16.35 7.69
C ALA A 39 -5.86 -16.48 6.85
N PRO A 40 -5.08 -17.57 7.01
CA PRO A 40 -3.88 -17.80 6.20
C PRO A 40 -4.12 -17.70 4.68
N ALA A 41 -5.27 -18.18 4.20
CA ALA A 41 -5.64 -18.09 2.80
C ALA A 41 -5.81 -16.64 2.31
N GLU A 42 -6.39 -15.75 3.12
CA GLU A 42 -6.51 -14.32 2.80
C GLU A 42 -5.13 -13.65 2.76
N MET A 43 -4.23 -14.01 3.68
CA MET A 43 -2.85 -13.49 3.68
C MET A 43 -2.10 -13.92 2.42
N THR A 44 -2.18 -15.20 2.05
CA THR A 44 -1.53 -15.71 0.83
C THR A 44 -2.09 -15.02 -0.42
N ALA A 45 -3.41 -14.85 -0.52
CA ALA A 45 -4.03 -14.16 -1.64
C ALA A 45 -3.53 -12.71 -1.76
N LEU A 46 -3.49 -11.97 -0.64
CA LEU A 46 -2.96 -10.60 -0.60
C LEU A 46 -1.50 -10.54 -1.10
N LEU A 47 -0.64 -11.46 -0.65
CA LEU A 47 0.76 -11.48 -1.07
C LEU A 47 0.91 -11.77 -2.58
N ARG A 48 0.11 -12.67 -3.14
CA ARG A 48 0.09 -12.94 -4.60
C ARG A 48 -0.40 -11.75 -5.40
N GLU A 49 -1.40 -11.04 -4.90
CA GLU A 49 -1.88 -9.80 -5.51
C GLU A 49 -0.80 -8.71 -5.48
N MET A 50 -0.09 -8.57 -4.37
CA MET A 50 1.04 -7.64 -4.25
C MET A 50 2.17 -7.97 -5.23
N GLU A 51 2.49 -9.24 -5.44
CA GLU A 51 3.52 -9.66 -6.41
C GLU A 51 3.14 -9.31 -7.86
N ALA A 52 1.86 -9.43 -8.22
CA ALA A 52 1.34 -9.07 -9.54
C ALA A 52 1.12 -7.57 -9.73
N THR A 53 1.06 -6.79 -8.64
CA THR A 53 0.75 -5.37 -8.67
C THR A 53 2.03 -4.53 -8.86
N PRO A 54 2.13 -3.75 -9.95
CA PRO A 54 3.27 -2.86 -10.14
C PRO A 54 3.42 -1.87 -8.99
N ARG A 55 4.66 -1.63 -8.55
CA ARG A 55 5.00 -0.69 -7.45
C ARG A 55 4.33 -1.01 -6.11
N ALA A 56 3.94 -2.27 -5.87
CA ALA A 56 3.32 -2.67 -4.60
C ALA A 56 4.19 -2.42 -3.36
N GLY A 57 5.50 -2.20 -3.51
CA GLY A 57 6.43 -1.88 -2.42
C GLY A 57 6.23 -0.50 -1.78
N THR A 58 5.36 0.35 -2.35
CA THR A 58 5.08 1.70 -1.83
C THR A 58 3.58 1.97 -1.91
N CYS A 59 2.98 2.45 -0.83
CA CYS A 59 1.57 2.82 -0.84
C CYS A 59 1.35 4.10 -1.65
N SER A 60 0.09 4.41 -1.98
CA SER A 60 -0.29 5.62 -2.71
C SER A 60 0.12 6.94 -2.04
N HIS A 61 0.59 6.91 -0.79
CA HIS A 61 1.07 8.06 -0.01
C HIS A 61 2.58 8.02 0.26
N GLY A 62 3.33 7.09 -0.35
CA GLY A 62 4.79 7.04 -0.25
C GLY A 62 5.36 6.19 0.90
N ARG A 63 4.53 5.58 1.77
CA ARG A 63 5.02 4.67 2.82
C ARG A 63 5.39 3.30 2.24
N PRO A 64 6.48 2.65 2.70
CA PRO A 64 6.77 1.27 2.31
C PRO A 64 5.65 0.34 2.80
N THR A 65 5.29 -0.66 1.99
CA THR A 65 4.24 -1.62 2.32
C THR A 65 4.78 -2.89 2.98
N PHE A 66 6.06 -3.20 2.78
CA PHE A 66 6.76 -4.27 3.46
C PHE A 66 8.21 -3.87 3.74
N LEU A 67 8.79 -4.52 4.75
CA LEU A 67 10.22 -4.48 5.05
C LEU A 67 10.75 -5.90 4.92
N LYS A 68 11.95 -6.05 4.35
CA LYS A 68 12.65 -7.33 4.31
C LYS A 68 13.66 -7.36 5.44
N LEU A 69 13.50 -8.32 6.35
CA LEU A 69 14.47 -8.59 7.40
C LEU A 69 15.11 -9.95 7.13
N THR A 70 16.43 -9.96 6.97
CA THR A 70 17.22 -11.17 6.85
C THR A 70 17.42 -11.83 8.21
N ARG A 71 17.82 -13.11 8.19
CA ARG A 71 18.16 -13.83 9.42
C ARG A 71 19.30 -13.16 10.19
N ALA A 72 20.34 -12.70 9.51
CA ALA A 72 21.48 -12.04 10.14
C ALA A 72 21.10 -10.70 10.80
N GLU A 73 20.22 -9.92 10.15
CA GLU A 73 19.68 -8.68 10.73
C GLU A 73 18.86 -8.99 11.99
N LEU A 74 17.99 -10.00 11.93
CA LEU A 74 17.23 -10.44 13.11
C LEU A 74 18.16 -10.90 14.24
N GLU A 75 19.16 -11.74 13.95
CA GLU A 75 20.13 -12.21 14.95
C GLU A 75 20.85 -11.03 15.62
N THR A 76 21.29 -10.05 14.83
CA THR A 76 21.91 -8.82 15.31
C THR A 76 20.98 -8.03 16.24
N MET A 77 19.70 -7.89 15.88
CA MET A 77 18.68 -7.19 16.71
C MET A 77 18.47 -7.86 18.08
N PHE A 78 18.69 -9.18 18.17
CA PHE A 78 18.63 -9.93 19.43
C PHE A 78 20.00 -10.11 20.11
N GLY A 79 21.05 -9.40 19.66
CA GLY A 79 22.39 -9.48 20.22
C GLY A 79 23.13 -10.80 19.94
N ARG A 80 22.63 -11.60 19.00
CA ARG A 80 23.27 -12.85 18.57
C ARG A 80 24.23 -12.49 17.43
N ARG A 81 25.55 -12.55 17.68
CA ARG A 81 26.53 -12.48 16.59
C ARG A 81 26.55 -13.82 15.88
N GLY A 82 26.52 -13.79 14.54
CA GLY A 82 26.26 -14.92 13.66
C GLY A 82 26.98 -16.22 14.07
N MET A 83 26.25 -17.32 13.97
CA MET A 83 26.86 -18.66 13.85
C MET A 83 27.69 -18.75 12.58
#